data_AF-A0A2E0FH83-F1
#
_entry.id   AF-A0A2E0FH83-F1
#
_cell.length_a   1.000
_cell.length_b   1.000
_cell.length_c   1.000
_cell.angle_alpha   90.00
_cell.angle_beta   90.00
_cell.angle_gamma   90.00
#
_symmetry.space_group_name_H-M   'P 1'
#
loop_
_entity.id
_entity.type
_entity.pdbx_description
1 polymer ?
#
loop_
_entity_poly.entity_id
_entity_poly.type
_entity_poly.pdbx_seq_one_letter_code
_entity_poly.pdbx_strand_id
1 'polypeptide(L)' 'MTDADVLDRVESWNWNANIFEIYDELKNGFCREDQEKLLSKAYHYFNEDKMILELASHFGIYNIEENE' A
#
# COMPACT_ATOMS: atom_id res chain seq x y z
N MET A 1 -12.21 -1.63 -2.49
CA MET A 1 -11.48 -1.38 -3.76
C MET A 1 -11.45 -2.68 -4.60
N THR A 2 -11.55 -2.61 -5.93
CA THR A 2 -11.31 -3.79 -6.80
C THR A 2 -9.83 -3.95 -7.11
N ASP A 3 -9.38 -5.15 -7.48
CA ASP A 3 -7.98 -5.43 -7.81
C ASP A 3 -7.42 -4.52 -8.91
N ALA A 4 -8.26 -4.15 -9.89
CA ALA A 4 -7.86 -3.24 -10.97
C ALA A 4 -7.64 -1.81 -10.46
N ASP A 5 -8.50 -1.30 -9.58
CA ASP A 5 -8.35 0.03 -8.97
C ASP A 5 -7.10 0.08 -8.06
N VAL A 6 -6.83 -1.02 -7.34
CA VAL A 6 -5.64 -1.14 -6.48
C VAL A 6 -4.37 -1.10 -7.33
N LEU A 7 -4.32 -1.86 -8.42
CA LEU A 7 -3.19 -1.86 -9.35
C LEU A 7 -2.93 -0.48 -9.95
N ASP A 8 -3.96 0.18 -10.48
CA ASP A 8 -3.84 1.53 -11.06
C ASP A 8 -3.29 2.54 -10.05
N ARG A 9 -3.75 2.45 -8.79
CA ARG A 9 -3.26 3.31 -7.71
C ARG A 9 -1.80 3.05 -7.35
N VAL A 10 -1.42 1.78 -7.21
CA VAL A 10 -0.04 1.37 -6.90
C VAL A 10 0.91 1.73 -8.04
N GLU A 11 0.48 1.56 -9.29
CA GLU A 11 1.22 2.03 -10.47
C GLU A 11 1.36 3.56 -10.48
N SER A 12 0.31 4.30 -10.08
CA SER A 12 0.40 5.75 -9.93
C SER A 12 1.37 6.17 -8.82
N TRP A 13 1.64 5.33 -7.81
CA TRP A 13 2.65 5.63 -6.81
C TRP A 13 4.06 5.37 -7.33
N ASN A 14 4.21 4.41 -8.23
CA ASN A 14 5.48 4.09 -8.86
C ASN A 14 6.03 5.33 -9.59
N TRP A 15 7.18 5.82 -9.12
CA TRP A 15 7.87 7.03 -9.61
C TRP A 15 7.18 8.38 -9.37
N ASN A 16 5.95 8.39 -8.84
CA ASN A 16 5.15 9.62 -8.75
C ASN A 16 4.84 10.06 -7.32
N ALA A 17 4.75 9.13 -6.37
CA ALA A 17 4.40 9.44 -4.98
C ALA A 17 5.52 9.02 -4.03
N ASN A 18 5.85 9.89 -3.08
CA ASN A 18 6.76 9.51 -2.00
C ASN A 18 6.00 8.74 -0.90
N ILE A 19 6.72 7.97 -0.08
CA ILE A 19 6.14 7.16 1.00
C ILE A 19 5.26 7.97 1.97
N PHE A 20 5.58 9.25 2.20
CA PHE A 20 4.77 10.15 3.02
C PHE A 20 3.45 10.56 2.36
N GLU A 21 3.41 10.70 1.03
CA GLU A 21 2.19 10.99 0.29
C GLU A 21 1.29 9.77 0.24
N ILE A 22 1.88 8.59 0.04
CA ILE A 22 1.17 7.31 0.13
C ILE A 22 0.57 7.15 1.55
N TYR A 23 1.34 7.48 2.60
CA TYR A 23 0.84 7.47 3.97
C TYR A 23 -0.36 8.41 4.17
N ASP A 24 -0.25 9.67 3.74
CA ASP A 24 -1.30 10.67 3.93
C ASP A 24 -2.57 10.29 3.16
N GLU A 25 -2.39 9.82 1.92
CA GLU A 25 -3.46 9.31 1.07
C GLU A 25 -4.16 8.11 1.72
N LEU A 26 -3.40 7.11 2.20
CA LEU A 26 -3.97 5.94 2.90
C LEU A 26 -4.72 6.35 4.16
N LYS A 27 -4.14 7.23 4.97
CA LYS A 27 -4.71 7.67 6.25
C LYS A 27 -5.99 8.49 6.09
N ASN A 28 -6.04 9.39 5.12
CA ASN A 28 -7.17 10.31 4.94
C ASN A 28 -8.19 9.82 3.92
N GLY A 29 -7.79 8.97 2.98
CA GLY A 29 -8.61 8.60 1.82
C GLY A 29 -9.22 7.21 1.88
N PHE A 30 -8.73 6.30 2.73
CA PHE A 30 -9.09 4.88 2.66
C PHE A 30 -9.43 4.27 4.02
N CYS A 31 -10.34 3.29 4.01
CA CYS A 31 -10.64 2.45 5.16
C CYS A 31 -9.55 1.40 5.37
N ARG A 32 -9.44 0.86 6.59
CA ARG A 32 -8.43 -0.15 6.96
C ARG A 32 -8.36 -1.34 6.00
N GLU A 33 -9.51 -1.85 5.54
CA GLU A 33 -9.56 -2.97 4.59
C GLU A 33 -8.97 -2.60 3.21
N ASP A 34 -9.19 -1.37 2.75
CA ASP A 34 -8.62 -0.90 1.48
C ASP A 34 -7.13 -0.61 1.63
N GLN A 35 -6.70 -0.08 2.79
CA GLN A 35 -5.29 0.13 3.11
C GLN A 35 -4.51 -1.18 3.06
N GLU A 36 -5.05 -2.26 3.63
CA GLU A 36 -4.42 -3.59 3.61
C GLU A 36 -4.22 -4.10 2.17
N LYS A 37 -5.25 -3.99 1.33
CA LYS A 37 -5.18 -4.41 -0.08
C LYS A 37 -4.15 -3.59 -0.86
N LEU A 38 -4.17 -2.27 -0.69
CA LEU A 38 -3.23 -1.37 -1.35
C LEU A 38 -1.79 -1.64 -0.90
N LEU A 39 -1.55 -1.81 0.40
CA LEU A 39 -0.23 -2.04 0.96
C LEU A 39 0.33 -3.41 0.60
N SER A 40 -0.49 -4.46 0.65
CA SER A 40 -0.11 -5.78 0.17
C SER A 40 0.28 -5.72 -1.30
N LYS A 41 -0.55 -5.10 -2.16
CA LYS A 41 -0.24 -5.01 -3.58
C LYS A 41 1.00 -4.15 -3.85
N ALA A 42 1.13 -3.02 -3.17
CA ALA A 42 2.30 -2.16 -3.25
C ALA A 42 3.57 -2.89 -2.82
N TYR A 43 3.51 -3.65 -1.73
CA TYR A 43 4.67 -4.38 -1.21
C TYR A 43 5.23 -5.37 -2.26
N HIS A 44 4.36 -6.16 -2.90
CA HIS A 44 4.77 -7.06 -3.98
C HIS A 44 5.19 -6.29 -5.24
N TYR A 45 4.53 -5.18 -5.56
CA TYR A 45 4.82 -4.38 -6.76
C TYR A 45 6.17 -3.64 -6.66
N PHE A 46 6.50 -3.10 -5.49
CA PHE A 46 7.76 -2.41 -5.20
C PHE A 46 8.91 -3.37 -4.87
N ASN A 47 8.74 -4.68 -5.13
CA ASN A 47 9.76 -5.70 -4.90
C ASN A 47 10.19 -5.76 -3.42
N GLU A 48 9.19 -5.92 -2.53
CA GLU A 48 9.36 -6.11 -1.09
C GLU A 48 10.05 -4.93 -0.39
N ASP A 49 9.68 -3.71 -0.81
CA ASP A 49 10.26 -2.49 -0.26
C ASP A 49 9.95 -2.37 1.25
N LYS A 50 11.02 -2.26 2.04
CA LYS A 50 10.94 -2.13 3.51
C LYS A 50 10.15 -0.90 3.95
N MET A 51 10.10 0.15 3.13
CA MET A 51 9.33 1.35 3.43
C MET A 51 7.83 1.07 3.43
N ILE A 52 7.33 0.24 2.50
CA ILE A 52 5.92 -0.18 2.46
C ILE A 52 5.60 -1.07 3.66
N LEU A 53 6.55 -1.95 4.04
CA LEU A 53 6.43 -2.80 5.23
C LEU A 53 6.32 -1.98 6.52
N GLU A 54 7.20 -0.99 6.70
CA GLU A 54 7.15 -0.05 7.82
C GLU A 54 5.80 0.69 7.85
N LEU A 55 5.32 1.13 6.69
CA LEU A 55 4.05 1.84 6.57
C LEU A 55 2.87 0.94 6.96
N ALA A 56 2.84 -0.32 6.51
CA ALA A 56 1.84 -1.29 6.92
C ALA A 56 1.88 -1.56 8.42
N SER A 57 3.07 -1.73 8.99
CA SER A 57 3.25 -1.86 10.44
C SER A 57 2.72 -0.63 11.19
N HIS A 58 2.91 0.59 10.65
CA HIS A 58 2.37 1.83 11.22
C HIS A 58 0.83 1.86 11.24
N PHE A 59 0.17 1.26 10.25
CA PHE A 59 -1.30 1.11 10.24
C PHE A 59 -1.79 -0.08 11.08
N GLY A 60 -0.87 -0.91 11.58
CA GLY A 60 -1.16 -2.14 12.33
C GLY A 60 -1.55 -3.30 11.44
N ILE A 61 -1.05 -3.32 10.19
CA ILE A 61 -1.31 -4.33 9.17
C ILE A 61 -0.01 -5.15 9.03
N TYR A 62 -0.03 -6.39 9.50
CA TYR A 62 1.15 -7.26 9.56
C TYR A 62 1.07 -8.45 8.60
N ASN A 63 -0.05 -8.61 7.89
CA ASN A 63 -0.32 -9.76 7.02
C ASN A 63 -0.02 -9.50 5.55
N ILE A 64 0.69 -8.43 5.21
CA ILE A 64 0.96 -8.07 3.82
C ILE A 64 2.03 -8.93 3.14
N GLU A 65 2.86 -9.64 3.92
CA GLU A 65 3.94 -10.51 3.41
C GLU A 65 3.44 -11.91 3.02
N GLU A 66 2.31 -12.38 3.57
CA GLU A 66 1.77 -13.74 3.35
C GLU A 66 0.66 -13.81 2.28
N ASN A 67 0.30 -12.68 1.68
CA ASN A 67 -0.90 -12.57 0.85
C ASN A 67 -0.55 -12.63 -0.66
N GLU A 68 0.02 -13.77 -1.09
CA GLU A 68 0.31 -14.09 -2.51
C GLU A 68 -0.87 -14.78 -3.22
#